data_AF-A0A8T5KNM6-F1
#
_entry.id   AF-A0A8T5KNM6-F1
#
_cell.length_a   1.000
_cell.length_b   1.000
_cell.length_c   1.000
_cell.angle_alpha   90.00
_cell.angle_beta   90.00
_cell.angle_gamma   90.00
#
_symmetry.space_group_name_H-M   'P 1'
#
loop_
_entity.id
_entity.type
_entity.pdbx_description
1 polymer ?
#
loop_
_entity_poly.entity_id
_entity_poly.type
_entity_poly.pdbx_seq_one_letter_code
_entity_poly.pdbx_strand_id
1 'polypeptide(L)'
;MVNNISLTLVGGNEKPAKIHHLVKAPANTPWALAKQQSWDANHPATVYVTPETLPDGTPCSAVTVILRTKGCHWWWSSGCTFCGYFNDTRDDVTNENLHAQWEAAKTQHNGFKDQKMVKIYTSGSLLEDREIPVEFQETVLRECHEMDKELIVESRCEQLTEEKLSWATKINPKFTVAVGLEAYDDEVLRFHV
;
A
#
# COMPACT_ATOMS: atom_id res chain seq x y z
N MET A 1 35.11 -32.43 2.64
CA MET A 1 34.08 -31.36 2.62
C MET A 1 34.67 -30.19 1.87
N VAL A 2 34.08 -29.84 0.73
CA VAL A 2 34.58 -28.74 -0.12
C VAL A 2 34.11 -27.43 0.52
N ASN A 3 35.05 -26.61 0.98
CA ASN A 3 34.75 -25.26 1.46
C ASN A 3 34.39 -24.41 0.25
N ASN A 4 33.09 -24.09 0.10
CA ASN A 4 32.65 -23.09 -0.86
C ASN A 4 33.19 -21.73 -0.41
N ILE A 5 34.24 -21.25 -1.07
CA ILE A 5 34.77 -19.90 -0.88
C ILE A 5 33.76 -18.93 -1.48
N SER A 6 33.05 -18.18 -0.63
CA SER A 6 32.21 -17.06 -1.05
C SER A 6 33.11 -15.97 -1.64
N LEU A 7 32.94 -15.66 -2.91
CA LEU A 7 33.63 -14.58 -3.64
C LEU A 7 33.09 -13.19 -3.28
N THR A 8 32.84 -12.93 -2.00
CA THR A 8 32.44 -11.60 -1.54
C THR A 8 33.66 -10.74 -1.28
N LEU A 9 33.71 -9.60 -1.96
CA LEU A 9 34.75 -8.56 -1.92
C LEU A 9 35.29 -8.31 -0.50
N VAL A 10 36.61 -8.51 -0.35
CA VAL A 10 37.51 -8.02 0.72
C VAL A 10 36.84 -7.66 2.05
N GLY A 11 36.75 -8.62 2.97
CA GLY A 11 36.28 -8.41 4.33
C GLY A 11 36.03 -9.75 5.01
N GLY A 12 36.34 -9.87 6.31
CA GLY A 12 36.44 -11.15 7.00
C GLY A 12 35.11 -11.86 7.21
N ASN A 13 34.52 -12.46 6.18
CA ASN A 13 33.36 -13.38 6.19
C ASN A 13 32.15 -12.97 7.06
N GLU A 14 32.11 -11.77 7.62
CA GLU A 14 30.94 -11.24 8.31
C GLU A 14 29.82 -11.11 7.28
N LYS A 15 28.63 -11.56 7.65
CA LYS A 15 27.46 -11.36 6.82
C LYS A 15 27.32 -9.85 6.59
N PRO A 16 27.34 -9.37 5.34
CA PRO A 16 27.16 -7.95 5.08
C PRO A 16 25.83 -7.52 5.71
N ALA A 17 25.84 -6.36 6.38
CA ALA A 17 24.60 -5.76 6.84
C ALA A 17 23.68 -5.60 5.63
N LYS A 18 22.49 -6.20 5.69
CA LYS A 18 21.52 -6.02 4.62
C LYS A 18 21.21 -4.53 4.51
N ILE A 19 21.18 -4.00 3.29
CA ILE A 19 21.00 -2.56 3.07
C ILE A 19 19.74 -2.02 3.77
N HIS A 20 18.69 -2.84 3.88
CA HIS A 20 17.49 -2.47 4.64
C HIS A 20 17.73 -2.28 6.14
N HIS A 21 18.68 -2.96 6.79
CA HIS A 21 19.00 -2.67 8.19
C HIS A 21 19.67 -1.31 8.34
N LEU A 22 20.31 -0.80 7.28
CA LEU A 22 20.95 0.51 7.26
C LEU A 22 19.96 1.61 6.84
N VAL A 23 19.10 1.34 5.86
CA VAL A 23 18.06 2.28 5.35
C VAL A 23 16.90 2.40 6.33
N LYS A 24 16.48 1.32 7.00
CA LYS A 24 15.47 1.38 8.07
C LYS A 24 16.01 1.91 9.39
N ALA A 25 17.33 1.98 9.60
CA ALA A 25 17.89 2.36 10.90
C ALA A 25 17.36 3.71 11.43
N PRO A 26 17.22 4.78 10.62
CA PRO A 26 16.61 6.03 11.08
C PRO A 26 15.11 5.90 11.39
N ALA A 27 14.37 5.13 10.57
CA ALA A 27 12.94 4.88 10.74
C ALA A 27 12.62 3.99 11.95
N ASN A 28 13.57 3.15 12.36
CA ASN A 28 13.46 2.27 13.53
C ASN A 28 14.02 2.92 14.80
N THR A 29 14.36 4.21 14.79
CA THR A 29 14.74 4.89 16.02
C THR A 29 13.55 4.90 17.00
N PRO A 30 13.79 4.80 18.33
CA PRO A 30 12.70 4.80 19.31
C PRO A 30 11.75 6.00 19.17
N TRP A 31 12.28 7.16 18.78
CA TRP A 31 11.48 8.36 18.52
C TRP A 31 10.58 8.21 17.29
N ALA A 32 11.10 7.68 16.18
CA ALA A 32 10.32 7.50 14.96
C ALA A 32 9.18 6.50 15.18
N LEU A 33 9.48 5.37 15.85
CA LEU A 33 8.47 4.40 16.26
C LEU A 33 7.43 5.03 17.20
N ALA A 34 7.85 5.76 18.23
CA ALA A 34 6.92 6.42 19.14
C ALA A 34 6.02 7.43 18.42
N LYS A 35 6.56 8.20 17.47
CA LYS A 35 5.79 9.13 16.64
C LYS A 35 4.77 8.40 15.78
N GLN A 36 5.20 7.34 15.10
CA GLN A 36 4.35 6.51 14.27
C GLN A 36 3.18 5.90 15.07
N GLN A 37 3.47 5.34 16.25
CA GLN A 37 2.46 4.77 17.14
C GLN A 37 1.66 5.83 17.93
N SER A 38 1.96 7.12 17.77
CA SER A 38 1.19 8.21 18.43
C SER A 38 -0.04 8.65 17.62
N TRP A 39 -0.12 8.29 16.33
CA TRP A 39 -1.23 8.70 15.47
C TRP A 39 -2.51 7.95 15.79
N ASP A 40 -3.65 8.62 15.68
CA ASP A 40 -4.95 7.98 15.84
C ASP A 40 -5.19 6.96 14.73
N ALA A 41 -5.36 5.69 15.12
CA ALA A 41 -5.61 4.58 14.20
C ALA A 41 -6.96 4.72 13.46
N ASN A 42 -7.90 5.52 13.99
CA ASN A 42 -9.21 5.74 13.37
C ASN A 42 -9.18 6.80 12.26
N HIS A 43 -8.07 7.51 12.06
CA HIS A 43 -7.95 8.56 11.05
C HIS A 43 -6.96 8.19 9.94
N PRO A 44 -7.33 8.39 8.66
CA PRO A 44 -6.47 8.08 7.52
C PRO A 44 -5.18 8.90 7.58
N ALA A 45 -4.12 8.42 6.92
CA ALA A 45 -2.85 9.13 6.76
C ALA A 45 -3.06 10.54 6.21
N THR A 46 -3.78 10.61 5.09
CA THR A 46 -4.21 11.85 4.46
C THR A 46 -5.37 11.57 3.51
N VAL A 47 -6.17 12.61 3.26
CA VAL A 47 -7.21 12.59 2.24
C VAL A 47 -7.15 13.91 1.48
N TYR A 48 -7.06 13.84 0.16
CA TYR A 48 -6.95 15.02 -0.71
C TYR A 48 -7.58 14.77 -2.07
N VAL A 49 -7.82 15.84 -2.83
CA VAL A 49 -8.45 15.78 -4.16
C VAL A 49 -7.47 16.23 -5.23
N THR A 50 -7.41 15.49 -6.33
CA THR A 50 -6.60 15.81 -7.52
C THR A 50 -7.47 15.87 -8.78
N PRO A 51 -7.11 16.70 -9.77
CA PRO A 51 -7.65 16.57 -11.12
C PRO A 51 -7.15 15.28 -11.76
N GLU A 52 -8.02 14.55 -12.44
CA GLU A 52 -7.74 13.24 -13.04
C GLU A 52 -8.48 13.07 -14.36
N THR A 53 -8.36 11.90 -14.97
CA THR A 53 -9.04 11.53 -16.21
C THR A 53 -9.56 10.10 -16.10
N LEU A 54 -10.81 9.89 -16.50
CA LEU A 54 -11.41 8.56 -16.56
C LEU A 54 -10.80 7.74 -17.72
N PRO A 55 -10.99 6.40 -17.75
CA PRO A 55 -10.46 5.55 -18.82
C PRO A 55 -10.91 5.95 -20.24
N ASP A 56 -12.05 6.61 -20.38
CA ASP A 56 -12.57 7.11 -21.65
C ASP A 56 -12.02 8.48 -22.09
N GLY A 57 -11.13 9.07 -21.29
CA GLY A 57 -10.55 10.39 -21.53
C GLY A 57 -11.34 11.56 -20.93
N THR A 58 -12.46 11.31 -20.26
CA THR A 58 -13.26 12.38 -19.63
C THR A 58 -12.51 12.99 -18.43
N PRO A 59 -12.26 14.30 -18.41
CA PRO A 59 -11.66 14.97 -17.25
C PRO A 59 -12.56 14.83 -16.01
N CYS A 60 -11.96 14.52 -14.87
CA CYS A 60 -12.68 14.37 -13.62
C CYS A 60 -11.83 14.80 -12.42
N SER A 61 -12.33 14.55 -11.22
CA SER A 61 -11.56 14.67 -9.99
C SER A 61 -11.57 13.33 -9.25
N ALA A 62 -10.45 13.03 -8.60
CA ALA A 62 -10.32 11.90 -7.69
C ALA A 62 -10.15 12.37 -6.25
N VAL A 63 -10.81 11.68 -5.34
CA VAL A 63 -10.42 11.69 -3.94
C VAL A 63 -9.38 10.59 -3.73
N THR A 64 -8.22 10.96 -3.20
CA THR A 64 -7.18 10.02 -2.80
C THR A 64 -7.23 9.83 -1.31
N VAL A 65 -7.44 8.59 -0.88
CA VAL A 65 -7.46 8.18 0.53
C VAL A 65 -6.22 7.33 0.78
N ILE A 66 -5.31 7.85 1.62
CA ILE A 66 -4.17 7.08 2.09
C ILE A 66 -4.51 6.56 3.48
N LEU A 67 -4.63 5.25 3.61
CA LEU A 67 -4.97 4.58 4.86
C LEU A 67 -3.71 4.34 5.70
N ARG A 68 -3.87 4.52 7.00
CA ARG A 68 -2.92 4.09 8.03
C ARG A 68 -3.14 2.59 8.24
N THR A 69 -2.23 1.76 7.75
CA THR A 69 -2.29 0.29 7.83
C THR A 69 -1.07 -0.24 8.58
N LYS A 70 -0.94 -1.57 8.71
CA LYS A 70 0.29 -2.21 9.20
C LYS A 70 1.47 -2.15 8.21
N GLY A 71 1.28 -1.53 7.05
CA GLY A 71 2.24 -1.50 5.94
C GLY A 71 2.22 -2.80 5.13
N CYS A 72 2.91 -2.77 3.99
CA CYS A 72 2.96 -3.93 3.11
C CYS A 72 3.72 -5.11 3.72
N HIS A 73 3.35 -6.32 3.30
CA HIS A 73 4.01 -7.54 3.73
C HIS A 73 5.51 -7.51 3.41
N TRP A 74 5.89 -6.89 2.29
CA TRP A 74 7.28 -6.69 1.94
C TRP A 74 8.01 -5.81 2.95
N TRP A 75 7.36 -4.75 3.44
CA TRP A 75 7.92 -3.88 4.48
C TRP A 75 8.19 -4.64 5.78
N TRP A 76 7.42 -5.66 6.13
CA TRP A 76 7.65 -6.42 7.37
C TRP A 76 8.97 -7.19 7.35
N SER A 77 9.47 -7.56 6.17
CA SER A 77 10.72 -8.32 6.00
C SER A 77 11.88 -7.48 5.44
N SER A 78 11.58 -6.50 4.59
CA SER A 78 12.53 -5.65 3.88
C SER A 78 11.80 -4.37 3.45
N GLY A 79 11.90 -3.90 2.21
CA GLY A 79 11.12 -2.77 1.70
C GLY A 79 11.64 -2.31 0.35
N CYS A 80 10.81 -1.58 -0.40
CA CYS A 80 11.31 -0.89 -1.59
C CYS A 80 12.22 0.26 -1.14
N THR A 81 13.38 0.42 -1.79
CA THR A 81 14.43 1.33 -1.34
C THR A 81 14.03 2.82 -1.35
N PHE A 82 12.99 3.17 -2.12
CA PHE A 82 12.47 4.52 -2.29
C PHE A 82 11.05 4.72 -1.76
N CYS A 83 10.43 3.69 -1.17
CA CYS A 83 9.05 3.80 -0.70
C CYS A 83 9.00 4.67 0.55
N GLY A 84 8.19 5.74 0.54
CA GLY A 84 7.97 6.60 1.71
C GLY A 84 6.78 6.21 2.58
N TYR A 85 5.89 5.35 2.07
CA TYR A 85 4.62 5.00 2.72
C TYR A 85 4.77 4.31 4.07
N PHE A 86 5.89 3.62 4.31
CA PHE A 86 6.16 3.01 5.61
C PHE A 86 6.17 4.01 6.76
N ASN A 87 6.42 5.30 6.47
CA ASN A 87 6.40 6.32 7.51
C ASN A 87 5.01 6.44 8.10
N ASP A 88 3.94 6.27 7.31
CA ASP A 88 2.55 6.49 7.68
C ASP A 88 1.81 5.22 8.15
N THR A 89 2.53 4.15 8.50
CA THR A 89 1.93 2.89 8.97
C THR A 89 1.76 2.87 10.49
N ARG A 90 1.05 1.90 11.05
CA ARG A 90 0.89 1.68 12.49
C ARG A 90 0.62 0.18 12.75
N ASP A 91 1.21 -0.38 13.81
CA ASP A 91 1.33 -1.85 13.92
C ASP A 91 0.05 -2.53 14.43
N ASP A 92 -0.76 -1.81 15.20
CA ASP A 92 -1.96 -2.31 15.89
C ASP A 92 -3.28 -1.90 15.20
N VAL A 93 -3.23 -1.43 13.94
CA VAL A 93 -4.43 -1.09 13.16
C VAL A 93 -5.33 -2.32 13.02
N THR A 94 -6.58 -2.21 13.45
CA THR A 94 -7.60 -3.26 13.33
C THR A 94 -8.50 -3.07 12.11
N ASN A 95 -9.36 -4.05 11.84
CA ASN A 95 -10.39 -3.93 10.81
C ASN A 95 -11.33 -2.73 11.10
N GLU A 96 -11.76 -2.60 12.36
CA GLU A 96 -12.63 -1.51 12.81
C GLU A 96 -11.97 -0.14 12.62
N ASN A 97 -10.66 -0.06 12.85
CA ASN A 97 -9.91 1.17 12.57
C ASN A 97 -9.93 1.50 11.08
N LEU A 98 -9.70 0.53 10.18
CA LEU A 98 -9.77 0.78 8.73
C LEU A 98 -11.15 1.27 8.30
N HIS A 99 -12.21 0.66 8.82
CA HIS A 99 -13.58 1.14 8.59
C HIS A 99 -13.80 2.55 9.13
N ALA A 100 -13.31 2.88 10.32
CA ALA A 100 -13.38 4.23 10.86
C ALA A 100 -12.62 5.25 9.98
N GLN A 101 -11.44 4.88 9.46
CA GLN A 101 -10.67 5.73 8.56
C GLN A 101 -11.43 5.99 7.25
N TRP A 102 -12.08 4.96 6.71
CA TRP A 102 -12.91 5.08 5.51
C TRP A 102 -14.13 5.98 5.73
N GLU A 103 -14.83 5.85 6.86
CA GLU A 103 -15.92 6.75 7.24
C GLU A 103 -15.44 8.18 7.46
N ALA A 104 -14.28 8.37 8.08
CA ALA A 104 -13.68 9.69 8.26
C ALA A 104 -13.37 10.35 6.91
N ALA A 105 -12.80 9.59 5.96
CA ALA A 105 -12.53 10.07 4.61
C ALA A 105 -13.81 10.46 3.87
N LYS A 106 -14.86 9.61 3.92
CA LYS A 106 -16.18 9.94 3.37
C LYS A 106 -16.74 11.19 4.00
N THR A 107 -16.69 11.33 5.31
CA THR A 107 -17.19 12.51 6.04
C THR A 107 -16.47 13.78 5.60
N GLN A 108 -15.14 13.75 5.52
CA GLN A 108 -14.32 14.88 5.10
C GLN A 108 -14.67 15.39 3.69
N HIS A 109 -15.12 14.49 2.81
CA HIS A 109 -15.42 14.79 1.41
C HIS A 109 -16.89 14.54 1.02
N ASN A 110 -17.83 14.75 1.94
CA ASN A 110 -19.29 14.68 1.69
C ASN A 110 -19.73 13.38 0.98
N GLY A 111 -19.19 12.24 1.40
CA GLY A 111 -19.45 10.93 0.79
C GLY A 111 -18.94 10.82 -0.65
N PHE A 112 -17.89 11.55 -1.00
CA PHE A 112 -17.26 11.59 -2.33
C PHE A 112 -18.20 12.00 -3.46
N LYS A 113 -19.31 12.68 -3.15
CA LYS A 113 -20.35 13.03 -4.13
C LYS A 113 -19.83 13.84 -5.31
N ASP A 114 -18.85 14.71 -5.06
CA ASP A 114 -18.31 15.65 -6.05
C ASP A 114 -17.16 15.06 -6.89
N GLN A 115 -16.68 13.87 -6.55
CA GLN A 115 -15.58 13.19 -7.24
C GLN A 115 -16.12 12.02 -8.07
N LYS A 116 -15.50 11.75 -9.22
CA LYS A 116 -15.87 10.58 -10.05
C LYS A 116 -14.99 9.38 -9.80
N MET A 117 -13.83 9.60 -9.18
CA MET A 117 -12.83 8.57 -8.93
C MET A 117 -12.46 8.54 -7.46
N VAL A 118 -12.15 7.35 -6.96
CA VAL A 118 -11.56 7.13 -5.64
C VAL A 118 -10.25 6.37 -5.82
N LYS A 119 -9.16 6.89 -5.27
CA LYS A 119 -7.87 6.19 -5.21
C LYS A 119 -7.59 5.76 -3.78
N ILE A 120 -7.31 4.47 -3.58
CA ILE A 120 -6.99 3.91 -2.27
C ILE A 120 -5.54 3.48 -2.24
N TYR A 121 -4.80 4.03 -1.27
CA TYR A 121 -3.45 3.62 -0.95
C TYR A 121 -3.43 3.03 0.45
N THR A 122 -2.86 1.85 0.59
CA THR A 122 -2.78 1.08 1.84
C THR A 122 -1.33 0.92 2.30
N SER A 123 -0.39 1.65 1.69
CA SER A 123 1.04 1.44 1.90
C SER A 123 1.49 0.04 1.46
N GLY A 124 0.84 -0.50 0.41
CA GLY A 124 0.93 -1.89 0.00
C GLY A 124 -0.06 -2.27 -1.09
N SER A 125 -0.85 -3.31 -0.87
CA SER A 125 -1.88 -3.79 -1.78
C SER A 125 -3.22 -3.86 -1.07
N LEU A 126 -4.27 -3.22 -1.62
CA LEU A 126 -5.61 -3.36 -1.04
C LEU A 126 -6.06 -4.83 -1.07
N LEU A 127 -5.76 -5.54 -2.15
CA LEU A 127 -6.20 -6.92 -2.37
C LEU A 127 -5.27 -7.99 -1.76
N GLU A 128 -4.42 -7.62 -0.80
CA GLU A 128 -3.54 -8.56 -0.11
C GLU A 128 -4.11 -8.93 1.26
N ASP A 129 -4.55 -10.19 1.42
CA ASP A 129 -5.22 -10.67 2.64
C ASP A 129 -4.31 -10.68 3.87
N ARG A 130 -2.99 -10.77 3.68
CA ARG A 130 -2.03 -10.60 4.78
C ARG A 130 -2.06 -9.19 5.33
N GLU A 131 -2.17 -8.19 4.45
CA GLU A 131 -2.03 -6.77 4.76
C GLU A 131 -3.35 -6.16 5.21
N ILE A 132 -4.45 -6.49 4.51
CA ILE A 132 -5.76 -5.87 4.64
C ILE A 132 -6.83 -6.95 4.88
N PRO A 133 -7.64 -6.85 5.95
CA PRO A 133 -8.74 -7.78 6.18
C PRO A 133 -9.74 -7.82 5.01
N VAL A 134 -10.14 -9.02 4.59
CA VAL A 134 -11.05 -9.24 3.45
C VAL A 134 -12.36 -8.45 3.58
N GLU A 135 -12.88 -8.33 4.80
CA GLU A 135 -14.11 -7.57 5.11
C GLU A 135 -14.00 -6.08 4.71
N PHE A 136 -12.83 -5.47 4.99
CA PHE A 136 -12.55 -4.11 4.59
C PHE A 136 -12.35 -3.98 3.08
N GLN A 137 -11.65 -4.93 2.47
CA GLN A 137 -11.49 -4.98 1.01
C GLN A 137 -12.85 -5.00 0.30
N GLU A 138 -13.75 -5.88 0.74
CA GLU A 138 -15.11 -5.99 0.22
C GLU A 138 -15.87 -4.68 0.37
N THR A 139 -15.73 -4.01 1.51
CA THR A 139 -16.41 -2.74 1.78
C THR A 139 -15.98 -1.64 0.82
N VAL A 140 -14.67 -1.48 0.59
CA VAL A 140 -14.16 -0.50 -0.37
C VAL A 140 -14.65 -0.82 -1.79
N LEU A 141 -14.56 -2.09 -2.20
CA LEU A 141 -15.01 -2.54 -3.53
C LEU A 141 -16.51 -2.26 -3.72
N ARG A 142 -17.34 -2.76 -2.80
CA ARG A 142 -18.81 -2.65 -2.83
C ARG A 142 -19.26 -1.20 -2.80
N GLU A 143 -18.79 -0.40 -1.85
CA GLU A 143 -19.27 0.97 -1.71
C GLU A 143 -18.85 1.85 -2.89
N CYS A 144 -17.62 1.69 -3.42
CA CYS A 144 -17.23 2.42 -4.63
C CYS A 144 -18.08 2.04 -5.84
N HIS A 145 -18.48 0.77 -5.95
CA HIS A 145 -19.41 0.32 -6.98
C HIS A 145 -20.81 0.94 -6.80
N GLU A 146 -21.38 0.88 -5.60
CA GLU A 146 -22.69 1.45 -5.26
C GLU A 146 -22.74 2.97 -5.45
N MET A 147 -21.63 3.66 -5.21
CA MET A 147 -21.48 5.10 -5.43
C MET A 147 -21.16 5.49 -6.88
N ASP A 148 -21.07 4.52 -7.80
CA ASP A 148 -20.67 4.69 -9.21
C ASP A 148 -19.35 5.48 -9.34
N LYS A 149 -18.33 5.07 -8.58
CA LYS A 149 -16.97 5.63 -8.63
C LYS A 149 -16.04 4.72 -9.41
N GLU A 150 -15.18 5.32 -10.24
CA GLU A 150 -14.01 4.64 -10.76
C GLU A 150 -13.03 4.41 -9.60
N LEU A 151 -12.86 3.16 -9.19
CA LEU A 151 -11.96 2.80 -8.09
C LEU A 151 -10.57 2.47 -8.63
N ILE A 152 -9.55 3.12 -8.08
CA ILE A 152 -8.14 2.78 -8.32
C ILE A 152 -7.54 2.21 -7.03
N VAL A 153 -6.93 1.03 -7.13
CA VAL A 153 -6.21 0.39 -6.02
C VAL A 153 -4.77 0.14 -6.42
N GLU A 154 -3.84 0.29 -5.49
CA GLU A 154 -2.44 -0.09 -5.72
C GLU A 154 -2.21 -1.59 -5.50
N SER A 155 -1.25 -2.16 -6.23
CA SER A 155 -0.72 -3.48 -5.92
C SER A 155 0.70 -3.72 -6.42
N ARG A 156 1.41 -4.67 -5.80
CA ARG A 156 2.65 -5.24 -6.34
C ARG A 156 2.34 -6.36 -7.33
N CYS A 157 3.22 -6.55 -8.31
CA CYS A 157 3.03 -7.53 -9.39
C CYS A 157 2.70 -8.95 -8.88
N GLU A 158 3.38 -9.41 -7.83
CA GLU A 158 3.25 -10.78 -7.31
C GLU A 158 2.02 -11.01 -6.44
N GLN A 159 1.29 -9.94 -6.07
CA GLN A 159 0.12 -10.03 -5.19
C GLN A 159 -1.19 -10.17 -5.96
N LEU A 160 -1.14 -10.10 -7.29
CA LEU A 160 -2.30 -10.20 -8.18
C LEU A 160 -2.44 -11.61 -8.76
N THR A 161 -3.39 -12.37 -8.22
CA THR A 161 -3.78 -13.67 -8.77
C THR A 161 -5.08 -13.58 -9.56
N GLU A 162 -5.25 -14.45 -10.55
CA GLU A 162 -6.50 -14.53 -11.32
C GLU A 162 -7.71 -14.80 -10.41
N GLU A 163 -7.54 -15.64 -9.39
CA GLU A 163 -8.57 -15.95 -8.40
C GLU A 163 -8.98 -14.69 -7.63
N LYS A 164 -8.01 -13.93 -7.12
CA LYS A 164 -8.30 -12.72 -6.34
C LYS A 164 -8.95 -11.63 -7.19
N LEU A 165 -8.50 -11.44 -8.43
CA LEU A 165 -9.11 -10.51 -9.38
C LEU A 165 -10.53 -10.94 -9.76
N SER A 166 -10.77 -12.24 -9.99
CA SER A 166 -12.09 -12.78 -10.27
C SER A 166 -13.05 -12.57 -9.10
N TRP A 167 -12.58 -12.77 -7.86
CA TRP A 167 -13.35 -12.45 -6.66
C TRP A 167 -13.68 -10.94 -6.57
N ALA A 168 -12.68 -10.07 -6.71
CA ALA A 168 -12.88 -8.62 -6.62
C ALA A 168 -13.84 -8.10 -7.71
N THR A 169 -13.72 -8.60 -8.95
CA THR A 169 -14.54 -8.19 -10.10
C THR A 169 -16.01 -8.57 -9.94
N LYS A 170 -16.32 -9.65 -9.20
CA LYS A 170 -17.71 -10.00 -8.85
C LYS A 170 -18.37 -8.98 -7.93
N ILE A 171 -17.58 -8.28 -7.11
CA ILE A 171 -18.05 -7.27 -6.16
C ILE A 171 -18.09 -5.90 -6.84
N ASN A 172 -17.01 -5.53 -7.52
CA ASN A 172 -16.90 -4.30 -8.29
C ASN A 172 -16.38 -4.60 -9.70
N PRO A 173 -17.22 -4.54 -10.74
CA PRO A 173 -16.80 -4.81 -12.11
C PRO A 173 -16.01 -3.67 -12.77
N LYS A 174 -15.91 -2.51 -12.13
CA LYS A 174 -15.29 -1.29 -12.67
C LYS A 174 -14.25 -0.75 -11.67
N PHE A 175 -13.09 -1.39 -11.64
CA PHE A 175 -11.94 -0.89 -10.91
C PHE A 175 -10.65 -1.12 -11.71
N THR A 176 -9.65 -0.32 -11.40
CA THR A 176 -8.32 -0.36 -12.01
C THR A 176 -7.30 -0.70 -10.93
N VAL A 177 -6.35 -1.57 -11.28
CA VAL A 177 -5.19 -1.87 -10.43
C VAL A 177 -3.97 -1.12 -10.95
N ALA A 178 -3.45 -0.19 -10.15
CA ALA A 178 -2.18 0.47 -10.41
C ALA A 178 -1.03 -0.42 -9.91
N VAL A 179 -0.23 -0.94 -10.84
CA VAL A 179 0.85 -1.89 -10.54
C VAL A 179 2.18 -1.17 -10.39
N GLY A 180 2.82 -1.34 -9.24
CA GLY A 180 4.18 -0.84 -8.98
C GLY A 180 5.24 -1.72 -9.64
N LEU A 181 5.49 -1.51 -10.94
CA LEU A 181 6.56 -2.21 -11.67
C LEU A 181 7.95 -1.63 -11.35
N GLU A 182 8.02 -0.31 -11.23
CA GLU A 182 9.19 0.50 -10.80
C GLU A 182 10.41 0.50 -11.74
N ALA A 183 10.79 -0.66 -12.29
CA ALA A 183 11.83 -0.79 -13.29
C ALA A 183 11.53 -1.98 -14.21
N TYR A 184 11.98 -1.88 -15.47
CA TYR A 184 11.97 -2.99 -16.43
C TYR A 184 13.39 -3.56 -16.61
N ASP A 185 14.07 -3.79 -15.48
CA ASP A 185 15.43 -4.33 -15.42
C ASP A 185 15.60 -5.14 -14.12
N ASP A 186 15.82 -6.45 -14.26
CA ASP A 186 15.94 -7.37 -13.13
C ASP A 186 17.15 -7.04 -12.24
N GLU A 187 18.24 -6.48 -12.78
CA GLU A 187 19.40 -6.07 -11.97
C GLU A 187 19.05 -4.88 -11.08
N VAL A 188 18.22 -3.95 -11.57
CA VAL A 188 17.69 -2.84 -10.75
C VAL A 188 16.73 -3.39 -9.70
N LEU A 189 15.83 -4.29 -10.09
CA LEU A 189 14.85 -4.90 -9.17
C LEU A 189 15.51 -5.80 -8.12
N ARG A 190 16.69 -6.40 -8.39
CA ARG A 190 17.39 -7.30 -7.47
C ARG A 190 17.70 -6.69 -6.11
N PHE A 191 17.93 -5.38 -6.04
CA PHE A 191 18.14 -4.66 -4.77
C PHE A 191 16.83 -4.30 -4.05
N HIS A 192 15.69 -4.62 -4.67
CA HIS A 192 14.33 -4.39 -4.19
C HIS A 192 13.60 -5.69 -3.77
N VAL A 193 14.21 -6.88 -3.96
CA VAL A 193 13.71 -8.22 -3.55
C VAL A 193 14.47 -8.80 -2.35
#